data_AF-A0A925W9H4-F1
#
_entry.id   AF-A0A925W9H4-F1
#
_cell.length_a   1.000
_cell.length_b   1.000
_cell.length_c   1.000
_cell.angle_alpha   90.00
_cell.angle_beta   90.00
_cell.angle_gamma   90.00
#
_symmetry.space_group_name_H-M   'P 1'
#
loop_
_entity.id
_entity.type
_entity.pdbx_description
1 polymer ?
#
loop_
_entity_poly.entity_id
_entity_poly.type
_entity_poly.pdbx_seq_one_letter_code
_entity_poly.pdbx_strand_id
1 'polypeptide(L)'
;MIGASVRVRALRWGFRVLFGLPLPAKRALAGPPVRADGQLLDLDLQLLGRVTELLSSRDGGVVDQAAVAEQRRQADLAAEVSAPPGLDDVLTQDVEVPGAVRPLAARLYVPPSASSALLVYFHGGGFVLGSIASADPLCRLLAAQSGIRILSVDYR
;
A
#
# COMPACT_ATOMS: atom_id res chain seq x y z
N MET A 1 -9.02 -10.48 -18.61
CA MET A 1 -8.50 -10.56 -17.21
C MET A 1 -7.06 -11.10 -17.10
N ILE A 2 -6.49 -11.79 -18.09
CA ILE A 2 -5.11 -12.33 -18.04
C ILE A 2 -4.02 -11.24 -18.11
N GLY A 3 -4.26 -10.14 -18.83
CA GLY A 3 -3.26 -9.06 -19.00
C GLY A 3 -2.99 -8.22 -17.74
N ALA A 4 -3.98 -8.07 -16.85
CA ALA A 4 -3.85 -7.26 -15.63
C ALA A 4 -2.89 -7.91 -14.62
N SER A 5 -2.98 -9.23 -14.42
CA SER A 5 -2.11 -9.96 -13.50
C SER A 5 -0.65 -10.04 -14.01
N VAL A 6 -0.46 -10.15 -15.33
CA VAL A 6 0.88 -10.10 -15.95
C VAL A 6 1.51 -8.72 -15.74
N ARG A 7 0.75 -7.64 -15.94
CA ARG A 7 1.22 -6.26 -15.71
C ARG A 7 1.65 -6.06 -14.26
N VAL A 8 0.81 -6.45 -13.29
CA VAL A 8 1.15 -6.32 -11.86
C VAL A 8 2.41 -7.11 -11.53
N ARG A 9 2.54 -8.35 -12.01
CA ARG A 9 3.75 -9.16 -11.79
C ARG A 9 5.01 -8.50 -12.36
N ALA A 10 4.93 -7.94 -13.56
CA ALA A 10 6.04 -7.20 -14.17
C ALA A 10 6.41 -5.95 -13.36
N LEU A 11 5.42 -5.18 -12.91
CA LEU A 11 5.64 -4.00 -12.05
C LEU A 11 6.26 -4.38 -10.70
N ARG A 12 5.77 -5.45 -10.05
CA ARG A 12 6.36 -6.00 -8.82
C ARG A 12 7.81 -6.41 -8.99
N TRP A 13 8.11 -7.08 -10.10
CA TRP A 13 9.48 -7.46 -10.43
C TRP A 13 10.36 -6.21 -10.63
N GLY A 14 9.91 -5.24 -11.42
CA GLY A 14 10.63 -3.98 -11.63
C GLY A 14 10.88 -3.22 -10.33
N PHE A 15 9.88 -3.13 -9.45
CA PHE A 15 10.00 -2.54 -8.11
C PHE A 15 11.08 -3.26 -7.30
N ARG A 16 11.05 -4.60 -7.23
CA ARG A 16 12.06 -5.39 -6.52
C ARG A 16 13.47 -5.22 -7.09
N VAL A 17 13.62 -5.15 -8.42
CA VAL A 17 14.91 -4.92 -9.05
C VAL A 17 15.44 -3.54 -8.65
N LEU A 18 14.63 -2.50 -8.77
CA LEU A 18 15.00 -1.12 -8.43
C LEU A 18 15.46 -0.98 -6.97
N PHE A 19 14.69 -1.53 -6.02
CA PHE A 19 15.01 -1.48 -4.60
C PHE A 19 15.99 -2.56 -4.14
N GLY A 20 16.35 -3.50 -5.02
CA GLY A 20 17.41 -4.50 -4.81
C GLY A 20 18.77 -4.10 -5.39
N LEU A 21 18.88 -2.94 -6.04
CA LEU A 21 20.15 -2.48 -6.63
C LEU A 21 21.26 -2.29 -5.59
N PRO A 22 22.54 -2.51 -5.94
CA PRO A 22 23.67 -2.18 -5.08
C PRO A 22 23.65 -0.70 -4.67
N LEU A 23 24.09 -0.40 -3.44
CA LEU A 23 24.11 0.97 -2.88
C LEU A 23 24.72 2.03 -3.81
N PRO A 24 25.85 1.79 -4.52
CA PRO A 24 26.40 2.78 -5.44
C PRO A 24 25.44 3.14 -6.59
N ALA A 25 24.74 2.14 -7.14
CA ALA A 25 23.77 2.33 -8.22
C ALA A 25 22.53 3.08 -7.73
N LYS A 26 22.00 2.74 -6.55
CA LYS A 26 20.88 3.48 -5.93
C LYS A 26 21.23 4.95 -5.72
N ARG A 27 22.43 5.25 -5.20
CA ARG A 27 22.90 6.63 -5.01
C ARG A 27 23.03 7.40 -6.32
N ALA A 28 23.56 6.78 -7.36
CA ALA A 28 23.65 7.39 -8.68
C ALA A 28 22.26 7.74 -9.24
N LEU A 29 21.27 6.86 -9.06
CA LEU A 29 19.89 7.07 -9.53
C LEU A 29 19.11 8.08 -8.66
N ALA A 30 19.27 8.04 -7.34
CA ALA A 30 18.58 8.95 -6.41
C ALA A 30 19.11 10.40 -6.49
N GLY A 31 20.37 10.56 -6.92
CA GLY A 31 21.06 11.84 -7.02
C GLY A 31 21.69 12.30 -5.70
N PRO A 32 22.04 13.59 -5.59
CA PRO A 32 22.67 14.15 -4.39
C PRO A 32 21.79 13.98 -3.13
N PRO A 33 22.38 13.72 -1.94
CA PRO A 33 21.62 13.53 -0.72
C PRO A 33 20.73 14.74 -0.38
N VAL A 34 19.45 14.49 -0.13
CA VAL A 34 18.51 15.55 0.30
C VAL A 34 18.53 15.68 1.82
N ARG A 35 18.77 16.89 2.31
CA ARG A 35 18.73 17.23 3.73
C ARG A 35 17.69 18.33 3.99
N ALA A 36 16.88 18.14 5.02
CA ALA A 36 15.91 19.12 5.50
C ALA A 36 15.93 19.10 7.03
N ASP A 37 15.99 20.27 7.66
CA ASP A 37 16.00 20.43 9.12
C ASP A 37 17.06 19.56 9.84
N GLY A 38 18.24 19.45 9.22
CA GLY A 38 19.35 18.62 9.74
C GLY A 38 19.18 17.11 9.55
N GLN A 39 18.02 16.64 9.11
CA GLN A 39 17.75 15.24 8.81
C GLN A 39 18.17 14.88 7.39
N LEU A 40 18.62 13.63 7.20
CA LEU A 40 18.93 13.07 5.88
C LEU A 40 17.75 12.23 5.40
N LEU A 41 17.26 12.48 4.19
CA LEU A 41 16.22 11.64 3.59
C LEU A 41 16.78 10.24 3.30
N ASP A 42 16.00 9.21 3.66
CA ASP A 42 16.36 7.82 3.37
C ASP A 42 16.56 7.63 1.85
N LEU A 43 17.58 6.87 1.48
CA LEU A 43 17.97 6.71 0.08
C LEU A 43 16.86 6.07 -0.76
N ASP A 44 16.14 5.09 -0.21
CA ASP A 44 15.07 4.40 -0.94
C ASP A 44 13.85 5.32 -1.07
N LEU A 45 13.54 6.13 -0.06
CA LEU A 45 12.48 7.16 -0.16
C LEU A 45 12.83 8.25 -1.18
N GLN A 46 14.10 8.69 -1.21
CA GLN A 46 14.57 9.65 -2.20
C GLN A 46 14.48 9.09 -3.62
N LEU A 47 14.92 7.84 -3.81
CA LEU A 47 14.82 7.14 -5.10
C LEU A 47 13.36 6.99 -5.55
N LEU A 48 12.46 6.63 -4.63
CA LEU A 48 11.03 6.52 -4.90
C LEU A 48 10.45 7.87 -5.36
N GLY A 49 10.82 8.97 -4.68
CA GLY A 49 10.42 10.33 -5.06
C GLY A 49 10.87 10.69 -6.47
N ARG A 50 12.13 10.43 -6.82
CA ARG A 50 12.67 10.68 -8.17
C ARG A 50 11.96 9.89 -9.25
N VAL A 51 11.71 8.61 -9.01
CA VAL A 51 11.00 7.73 -9.96
C VAL A 51 9.57 8.22 -10.15
N THR A 52 8.89 8.59 -9.06
CA THR A 52 7.54 9.14 -9.11
C THR A 52 7.53 10.47 -9.88
N GLU A 53 8.49 11.36 -9.66
CA GLU A 53 8.62 12.63 -10.42
C GLU A 53 8.82 12.40 -11.92
N LEU A 54 9.63 11.41 -12.31
CA LEU A 54 9.89 11.09 -13.71
C LEU A 54 8.69 10.45 -14.41
N LEU A 55 7.91 9.65 -13.67
CA LEU A 55 6.75 8.93 -14.20
C LEU A 55 5.45 9.74 -14.13
N SER A 56 5.38 10.76 -13.26
CA SER A 56 4.19 11.60 -13.12
C SER A 56 4.22 12.75 -14.12
N SER A 57 3.15 12.95 -14.88
CA SER A 57 2.93 14.25 -15.54
C SER A 57 2.62 15.29 -14.46
N ARG A 58 3.24 16.47 -14.55
CA ARG A 58 2.98 17.60 -13.64
C ARG A 58 1.64 18.25 -13.99
N ASP A 59 0.54 17.53 -13.79
CA ASP A 59 -0.79 18.09 -13.99
C ASP A 59 -1.42 18.37 -12.62
N GLY A 60 -1.36 19.63 -12.21
CA GLY A 60 -2.14 20.19 -11.10
C GLY A 60 -3.62 20.31 -11.48
N GLY A 61 -4.23 19.18 -11.84
CA GLY A 61 -5.60 19.09 -12.31
C GLY A 61 -6.63 19.45 -11.24
N VAL A 62 -7.87 19.63 -11.68
CA VAL A 62 -9.01 19.93 -10.80
C VAL A 62 -9.24 18.74 -9.86
N VAL A 63 -9.34 19.02 -8.56
CA VAL A 63 -9.69 18.02 -7.55
C VAL A 63 -11.20 17.81 -7.57
N ASP A 64 -11.66 16.80 -8.30
CA ASP A 64 -13.04 16.33 -8.31
C ASP A 64 -13.17 14.87 -7.86
N GLN A 65 -14.40 14.35 -7.79
CA GLN A 65 -14.63 12.96 -7.35
C GLN A 65 -14.00 11.92 -8.29
N ALA A 66 -13.90 12.21 -9.58
CA ALA A 66 -13.28 11.29 -10.54
C ALA A 66 -11.76 11.22 -10.32
N ALA A 67 -11.13 12.37 -10.06
CA ALA A 67 -9.72 12.46 -9.68
C ALA A 67 -9.45 11.71 -8.37
N VAL A 68 -10.29 11.88 -7.34
CA VAL A 68 -10.17 11.14 -6.08
C VAL A 68 -10.32 9.62 -6.30
N ALA A 69 -11.28 9.19 -7.10
CA ALA A 69 -11.48 7.78 -7.40
C ALA A 69 -10.28 7.18 -8.16
N GLU A 70 -9.66 7.95 -9.06
CA GLU A 70 -8.44 7.53 -9.74
C GLU A 70 -7.25 7.45 -8.77
N GLN A 71 -7.06 8.44 -7.91
CA GLN A 71 -6.02 8.40 -6.88
C GLN A 71 -6.16 7.19 -5.96
N ARG A 72 -7.39 6.81 -5.58
CA ARG A 72 -7.64 5.57 -4.82
C ARG A 72 -7.21 4.33 -5.59
N ARG A 73 -7.57 4.21 -6.88
CA ARG A 73 -7.13 3.09 -7.73
C ARG A 73 -5.61 3.01 -7.87
N GLN A 74 -4.94 4.16 -8.02
CA GLN A 74 -3.48 4.22 -8.09
C GLN A 74 -2.84 3.80 -6.76
N ALA A 75 -3.41 4.21 -5.62
CA ALA A 75 -2.95 3.79 -4.30
C ALA A 75 -3.13 2.27 -4.08
N ASP A 76 -4.28 1.70 -4.49
CA ASP A 76 -4.53 0.26 -4.43
C ASP A 76 -3.48 -0.52 -5.24
N LEU A 77 -3.19 -0.07 -6.46
CA LEU A 77 -2.16 -0.67 -7.30
C LEU A 77 -0.75 -0.52 -6.69
N ALA A 78 -0.41 0.65 -6.14
CA ALA A 78 0.87 0.88 -5.49
C ALA A 78 1.07 -0.03 -4.28
N ALA A 79 0.02 -0.25 -3.48
CA ALA A 79 0.05 -1.20 -2.37
C ALA A 79 0.30 -2.62 -2.88
N GLU A 80 -0.41 -3.06 -3.92
CA GLU A 80 -0.21 -4.40 -4.50
C GLU A 80 1.20 -4.58 -5.08
N VAL A 81 1.75 -3.54 -5.72
CA VAL A 81 3.10 -3.57 -6.32
C VAL A 81 4.19 -3.61 -5.24
N SER A 82 4.03 -2.84 -4.17
CA SER A 82 5.01 -2.75 -3.07
C SER A 82 4.84 -3.84 -2.01
N ALA A 83 3.78 -4.65 -2.07
CA ALA A 83 3.50 -5.70 -1.10
C ALA A 83 4.68 -6.68 -0.95
N PRO A 84 5.11 -6.97 0.30
CA PRO A 84 6.20 -7.91 0.54
C PRO A 84 5.79 -9.33 0.13
N PRO A 85 6.75 -10.20 -0.24
CA PRO A 85 6.48 -11.61 -0.52
C PRO A 85 6.13 -12.38 0.77
N GLY A 86 5.51 -13.56 0.62
CA GLY A 86 5.33 -14.51 1.74
C GLY A 86 4.19 -14.17 2.69
N LEU A 87 3.13 -13.54 2.19
CA LEU A 87 1.93 -13.19 2.97
C LEU A 87 0.70 -14.03 2.58
N ASP A 88 0.92 -15.09 1.79
CA ASP A 88 -0.14 -15.93 1.21
C ASP A 88 -0.81 -16.83 2.25
N ASP A 89 -0.12 -17.12 3.36
CA ASP A 89 -0.63 -17.96 4.46
C ASP A 89 -1.65 -17.23 5.35
N VAL A 90 -1.83 -15.92 5.17
CA VAL A 90 -2.88 -15.16 5.86
C VAL A 90 -4.18 -15.29 5.09
N LEU A 91 -5.16 -15.97 5.68
CA LEU A 91 -6.48 -16.11 5.10
C LEU A 91 -7.24 -14.80 5.21
N THR A 92 -8.06 -14.49 4.20
CA THR A 92 -8.89 -13.30 4.18
C THR A 92 -10.34 -13.63 3.94
N GLN A 93 -11.24 -12.95 4.65
CA GLN A 93 -12.68 -13.04 4.49
C GLN A 93 -13.29 -11.65 4.48
N ASP A 94 -14.05 -11.35 3.42
CA ASP A 94 -14.85 -10.13 3.36
C ASP A 94 -16.12 -10.33 4.20
N VAL A 95 -16.43 -9.35 5.04
CA VAL A 95 -17.55 -9.35 5.97
C VAL A 95 -18.22 -7.97 6.00
N GLU A 96 -19.44 -7.91 6.53
CA GLU A 96 -20.07 -6.64 6.87
C GLU A 96 -20.15 -6.48 8.39
N VAL A 97 -19.97 -5.25 8.86
CA VAL A 97 -20.14 -4.90 10.28
C VAL A 97 -21.20 -3.81 10.44
N PRO A 98 -21.92 -3.77 11.58
CA PRO A 98 -22.86 -2.68 11.85
C PRO A 98 -22.15 -1.32 11.82
N GLY A 99 -22.72 -0.37 11.08
CA GLY A 99 -22.29 1.02 11.06
C GLY A 99 -23.41 1.95 11.53
N ALA A 100 -23.08 3.23 11.77
CA ALA A 100 -24.01 4.20 12.33
C ALA A 100 -25.21 4.51 11.40
N VAL A 101 -24.97 4.57 10.09
CA VAL A 101 -26.00 4.90 9.08
C VAL A 101 -26.34 3.69 8.21
N ARG A 102 -25.34 2.87 7.90
CA ARG A 102 -25.44 1.68 7.04
C ARG A 102 -24.38 0.66 7.45
N PRO A 103 -24.54 -0.62 7.08
CA PRO A 103 -23.46 -1.60 7.21
C PRO A 103 -22.17 -1.12 6.53
N LEU A 104 -21.03 -1.40 7.15
CA LEU A 104 -19.71 -1.11 6.62
C LEU A 104 -19.09 -2.40 6.08
N ALA A 105 -18.48 -2.32 4.91
CA ALA A 105 -17.65 -3.41 4.42
C ALA A 105 -16.39 -3.51 5.28
N ALA A 106 -15.93 -4.72 5.52
CA ALA A 106 -14.69 -4.98 6.22
C ALA A 106 -14.03 -6.25 5.69
N ARG A 107 -12.73 -6.40 5.93
CA ARG A 107 -11.97 -7.61 5.64
C ARG A 107 -11.31 -8.12 6.91
N LEU A 108 -11.62 -9.37 7.25
CA LEU A 108 -10.97 -10.11 8.32
C LEU A 108 -9.74 -10.83 7.76
N TYR A 109 -8.59 -10.66 8.42
CA TYR A 109 -7.33 -11.33 8.14
C TYR A 109 -7.02 -12.29 9.28
N VAL A 110 -6.78 -13.55 8.96
CA VAL A 110 -6.57 -14.64 9.92
C VAL A 110 -5.23 -15.31 9.65
N PRO A 111 -4.21 -15.12 10.53
CA PRO A 111 -2.95 -15.83 10.40
C PRO A 111 -3.09 -17.31 10.84
N PRO A 112 -2.17 -18.22 10.43
CA PRO A 112 -2.27 -19.66 10.72
C PRO A 112 -2.39 -20.01 12.21
N SER A 113 -1.74 -19.24 13.08
CA SER A 113 -1.76 -19.45 14.54
C SER A 113 -2.35 -18.24 15.27
N ALA A 114 -3.59 -17.89 14.91
CA ALA A 114 -4.27 -16.71 15.44
C ALA A 114 -4.68 -16.86 16.92
N SER A 115 -4.18 -15.98 17.78
CA SER A 115 -4.69 -15.80 19.15
C SER A 115 -6.15 -15.33 19.16
N SER A 116 -6.82 -15.34 20.32
CA SER A 116 -8.21 -14.84 20.45
C SER A 116 -8.33 -13.32 20.33
N ALA A 117 -7.22 -12.57 20.29
CA ALA A 117 -7.24 -11.12 20.15
C ALA A 117 -7.68 -10.70 18.72
N LEU A 118 -8.28 -9.52 18.65
CA LEU A 118 -8.69 -8.86 17.41
C LEU A 118 -8.21 -7.41 17.42
N LEU A 119 -7.49 -7.02 16.36
CA LEU A 119 -7.17 -5.62 16.07
C LEU A 119 -8.17 -5.11 15.03
N VAL A 120 -8.86 -4.00 15.33
CA VAL A 120 -9.69 -3.29 14.35
C VAL A 120 -8.84 -2.21 13.71
N TYR A 121 -8.69 -2.28 12.39
CA TYR A 121 -7.84 -1.39 11.61
C TYR A 121 -8.68 -0.42 10.78
N PHE A 122 -8.35 0.86 10.87
CA PHE A 122 -8.90 1.92 10.02
C PHE A 122 -7.77 2.45 9.14
N HIS A 123 -7.94 2.37 7.82
CA HIS A 123 -6.92 2.80 6.88
C HIS A 123 -6.64 4.31 6.95
N GLY A 124 -5.46 4.73 6.51
CA GLY A 124 -5.13 6.14 6.36
C GLY A 124 -5.77 6.76 5.12
N GLY A 125 -5.35 7.99 4.79
CA GLY A 125 -5.82 8.72 3.61
C GLY A 125 -6.58 10.00 3.90
N GLY A 126 -6.48 10.53 5.13
CA GLY A 126 -7.05 11.84 5.49
C GLY A 126 -8.57 11.91 5.33
N PHE A 127 -9.27 10.80 5.52
CA PHE A 127 -10.72 10.66 5.30
C PHE A 127 -11.20 10.87 3.85
N VAL A 128 -10.28 10.96 2.90
CA VAL A 128 -10.58 11.18 1.47
C VAL A 128 -10.05 10.03 0.61
N LEU A 129 -8.84 9.56 0.88
CA LEU A 129 -8.19 8.44 0.18
C LEU A 129 -8.24 7.16 1.02
N GLY A 130 -7.65 6.10 0.46
CA GLY A 130 -7.58 4.79 1.10
C GLY A 130 -8.78 3.91 0.80
N SER A 131 -8.58 2.63 1.04
CA SER A 131 -9.53 1.53 0.85
C SER A 131 -9.01 0.30 1.59
N ILE A 132 -9.85 -0.74 1.72
CA ILE A 132 -9.39 -2.08 2.16
C ILE A 132 -8.24 -2.59 1.27
N ALA A 133 -8.31 -2.38 -0.04
CA ALA A 133 -7.30 -2.87 -0.98
C ALA A 133 -5.93 -2.18 -0.77
N SER A 134 -5.90 -0.85 -0.59
CA SER A 134 -4.67 -0.12 -0.27
C SER A 134 -4.04 -0.53 1.07
N ALA A 135 -4.85 -1.03 2.01
CA ALA A 135 -4.40 -1.48 3.33
C ALA A 135 -4.08 -2.99 3.38
N ASP A 136 -4.44 -3.77 2.36
CA ASP A 136 -4.36 -5.24 2.37
C ASP A 136 -2.95 -5.77 2.65
N PRO A 137 -1.87 -5.27 2.01
CA PRO A 137 -0.51 -5.74 2.30
C PRO A 137 -0.08 -5.49 3.74
N LEU A 138 -0.42 -4.32 4.28
CA LEU A 138 -0.11 -3.96 5.66
C LEU A 138 -0.90 -4.82 6.65
N CYS A 139 -2.19 -5.03 6.42
CA CYS A 139 -3.02 -5.85 7.30
C CYS A 139 -2.56 -7.31 7.30
N ARG A 140 -2.18 -7.86 6.15
CA ARG A 140 -1.56 -9.19 6.06
C ARG A 140 -0.24 -9.26 6.81
N LEU A 141 0.64 -8.26 6.64
CA LEU A 141 1.91 -8.20 7.35
C LEU A 141 1.70 -8.14 8.87
N LEU A 142 0.80 -7.28 9.34
CA LEU A 142 0.45 -7.16 10.76
C LEU A 142 -0.11 -8.47 11.30
N ALA A 143 -1.04 -9.11 10.60
CA ALA A 143 -1.59 -10.42 10.98
C ALA A 143 -0.47 -11.47 11.10
N ALA A 144 0.39 -11.59 10.09
CA ALA A 144 1.47 -12.57 10.04
C ALA A 144 2.51 -12.35 11.16
N GLN A 145 2.91 -11.10 11.40
CA GLN A 145 3.95 -10.77 12.38
C GLN A 145 3.44 -10.80 13.82
N SER A 146 2.17 -10.45 14.06
CA SER A 146 1.61 -10.40 15.41
C SER A 146 0.95 -11.70 15.86
N GLY A 147 0.52 -12.57 14.93
CA GLY A 147 -0.31 -13.73 15.27
C GLY A 147 -1.71 -13.35 15.77
N ILE A 148 -2.19 -12.15 15.44
CA ILE A 148 -3.49 -11.60 15.85
C ILE A 148 -4.39 -11.46 14.62
N ARG A 149 -5.71 -11.66 14.80
CA ARG A 149 -6.69 -11.37 13.75
C ARG A 149 -6.78 -9.86 13.50
N ILE A 150 -6.86 -9.45 12.25
CA ILE A 150 -7.03 -8.03 11.89
C ILE A 150 -8.37 -7.87 11.19
N LEU A 151 -9.19 -6.90 11.60
CA LEU A 151 -10.42 -6.51 10.91
C LEU A 151 -10.24 -5.12 10.32
N SER A 152 -9.99 -5.02 9.01
CA SER A 152 -9.87 -3.73 8.31
C SER A 152 -11.24 -3.23 7.89
N VAL A 153 -11.61 -2.02 8.28
CA VAL A 153 -12.94 -1.43 8.01
C VAL A 153 -12.87 -0.43 6.85
N ASP A 154 -13.78 -0.56 5.88
CA ASP A 154 -14.03 0.42 4.80
C ASP A 154 -15.00 1.50 5.29
N TYR A 155 -14.46 2.52 5.95
CA TYR A 155 -15.25 3.62 6.46
C TYR A 155 -15.59 4.64 5.36
N ARG A 156 -16.66 5.41 5.56
CA ARG A 156 -17.11 6.50 4.67
C ARG A 156 -17.57 7.69 5.46
#